data_AF-A0A9D9EB03-F1
#
_entry.id   AF-A0A9D9EB03-F1
#
_cell.length_a   1.000
_cell.length_b   1.000
_cell.length_c   1.000
_cell.angle_alpha   90.00
_cell.angle_beta   90.00
_cell.angle_gamma   90.00
#
_symmetry.space_group_name_H-M   'P 1'
#
loop_
_entity.id
_entity.type
_entity.pdbx_description
1 polymer ?
#
loop_
_entity_poly.entity_id
_entity_poly.type
_entity_poly.pdbx_seq_one_letter_code
_entity_poly.pdbx_strand_id
1 'polypeptide(L)'
;MVGTTYYAAVAELDQQQEVKQVFATTALTSYEDREFSYKEMDEHAIPACCDCPVGILKLLTPTDDQNANQWRKNCATYHRAKQLLKQAEKNGNTINACHHDLFFDKGCKKWLETDNQSYYVRRKDILDNNFIVIA
;
A
#
# COMPACT_ATOMS: atom_id res chain seq x y z
N MET A 1 20.57 0.62 -0.36
CA MET A 1 19.42 -0.29 -0.49
C MET A 1 18.47 0.06 -1.65
N VAL A 2 18.24 -0.87 -2.57
CA VAL A 2 17.14 -0.83 -3.57
C VAL A 2 16.18 -1.98 -3.27
N GLY A 3 14.88 -1.74 -3.19
CA GLY A 3 13.92 -2.79 -2.83
C GLY A 3 12.50 -2.46 -3.23
N THR A 4 11.68 -3.49 -3.41
CA THR A 4 10.24 -3.38 -3.69
C THR A 4 9.46 -4.47 -2.99
N THR A 5 8.14 -4.30 -2.95
CA THR A 5 7.21 -5.34 -2.56
C THR A 5 6.72 -6.07 -3.80
N TYR A 6 6.82 -7.40 -3.80
CA TYR A 6 6.22 -8.28 -4.80
C TYR A 6 4.93 -8.89 -4.23
N TYR A 7 3.91 -9.01 -5.07
CA TYR A 7 2.61 -9.58 -4.71
C TYR A 7 2.24 -10.67 -5.70
N ALA A 8 1.68 -11.78 -5.22
CA ALA A 8 1.12 -12.82 -6.07
C ALA A 8 -0.14 -13.44 -5.47
N ALA A 9 -1.05 -13.85 -6.34
CA ALA A 9 -2.14 -14.76 -6.00
C ALA A 9 -1.61 -16.19 -6.20
N VAL A 10 -1.64 -17.00 -5.15
CA VAL A 10 -1.12 -18.37 -5.14
C VAL A 10 -2.29 -19.33 -5.03
N ALA A 11 -2.41 -20.23 -6.00
CA ALA A 11 -3.37 -21.33 -5.95
C ALA A 11 -2.81 -22.49 -5.15
N GLU A 12 -3.44 -22.80 -4.01
CA GLU A 12 -3.23 -24.04 -3.29
C GLU A 12 -4.04 -25.15 -3.96
N LEU A 13 -3.39 -26.26 -4.26
CA LEU A 13 -4.02 -27.43 -4.86
C LEU A 13 -4.33 -28.47 -3.79
N ASP A 14 -5.39 -29.25 -3.99
CA ASP A 14 -5.69 -30.43 -3.18
C ASP A 14 -4.91 -31.68 -3.64
N GLN A 15 -5.23 -32.84 -3.08
CA GLN A 15 -4.57 -34.12 -3.41
C GLN A 15 -4.90 -34.58 -4.86
N GLN A 16 -5.97 -34.06 -5.44
CA GLN A 16 -6.47 -34.35 -6.78
C GLN A 16 -5.96 -33.34 -7.83
N GLN A 17 -5.09 -32.40 -7.42
CA GLN A 17 -4.59 -31.29 -8.24
C GLN A 17 -5.67 -30.27 -8.65
N GLU A 18 -6.78 -30.20 -7.93
CA GLU A 18 -7.79 -29.16 -8.11
C GLU A 18 -7.50 -27.96 -7.22
N VAL A 19 -7.93 -26.76 -7.64
CA VAL A 19 -7.71 -25.53 -6.86
C VAL A 19 -8.59 -25.54 -5.63
N LYS A 20 -7.96 -25.72 -4.46
CA LYS A 20 -8.61 -25.68 -3.14
C LYS A 20 -8.90 -24.24 -2.72
N GLN A 21 -7.90 -23.37 -2.82
CA GLN A 21 -8.03 -21.95 -2.52
C GLN A 21 -6.98 -21.10 -3.22
N VAL A 22 -7.26 -19.82 -3.37
CA VAL A 22 -6.32 -18.81 -3.86
C VAL A 22 -6.10 -17.77 -2.77
N PHE A 23 -4.87 -17.65 -2.29
CA PHE A 23 -4.48 -16.69 -1.25
C PHE A 23 -3.38 -15.75 -1.74
N ALA A 24 -3.21 -14.61 -1.07
CA ALA A 24 -2.16 -13.67 -1.42
C ALA A 24 -0.85 -13.96 -0.69
N THR A 25 0.25 -13.94 -1.44
CA THR A 25 1.61 -13.88 -0.87
C THR A 25 2.27 -12.55 -1.21
N THR A 26 3.16 -12.12 -0.33
CA THR A 26 3.90 -10.88 -0.42
C THR A 26 5.38 -11.14 -0.12
N ALA A 27 6.27 -10.64 -0.97
CA ALA A 27 7.71 -10.69 -0.72
C ALA A 27 8.30 -9.28 -0.67
N LEU A 28 8.93 -8.94 0.46
CA LEU A 28 9.78 -7.76 0.54
C LEU A 28 11.13 -8.12 -0.04
N THR A 29 11.57 -7.39 -1.05
CA THR A 29 12.86 -7.59 -1.71
C THR A 29 13.81 -6.46 -1.37
N SER A 30 15.09 -6.78 -1.22
CA SER A 30 16.14 -5.81 -1.01
C SER A 30 17.42 -6.24 -1.73
N TYR A 31 18.11 -5.26 -2.30
CA TYR A 31 19.41 -5.39 -2.89
C TYR A 31 20.35 -4.35 -2.28
N GLU A 32 21.41 -4.83 -1.64
CA GLU A 32 22.42 -4.02 -0.95
C GLU A 32 23.75 -4.77 -0.98
N ASP A 33 24.87 -4.03 -1.10
CA ASP A 33 26.22 -4.60 -1.11
C ASP A 33 26.45 -5.78 -2.07
N ARG A 34 25.75 -5.74 -3.22
CA ARG A 34 25.75 -6.76 -4.28
C ARG A 34 25.03 -8.07 -3.91
N GLU A 35 24.33 -8.08 -2.79
CA GLU A 35 23.56 -9.21 -2.30
C GLU A 35 22.06 -8.96 -2.48
N PHE A 36 21.35 -10.00 -2.93
CA PHE A 36 19.89 -10.01 -3.01
C PHE A 36 19.33 -10.75 -1.79
N SER A 37 18.38 -10.12 -1.12
CA SER A 37 17.63 -10.69 -0.01
C SER A 37 16.13 -10.52 -0.22
N TYR A 38 15.37 -11.46 0.33
CA TYR A 38 13.92 -11.36 0.35
C TYR A 38 13.36 -11.93 1.65
N LYS A 39 12.16 -11.49 1.99
CA LYS A 39 11.35 -12.06 3.06
C LYS A 39 9.93 -12.27 2.54
N GLU A 40 9.50 -13.52 2.40
CA GLU A 40 8.10 -13.82 2.10
C GLU A 40 7.22 -13.83 3.35
N MET A 41 5.98 -13.41 3.17
CA MET A 41 4.88 -13.47 4.13
C MET A 41 3.58 -13.62 3.33
N ASP A 42 2.58 -14.31 3.85
CA ASP A 42 1.25 -14.33 3.24
C ASP A 42 0.27 -13.43 4.00
N GLU A 43 -0.96 -13.33 3.49
CA GLU A 43 -2.01 -12.49 4.07
C GLU A 43 -2.42 -12.87 5.50
N HIS A 44 -2.14 -14.09 5.96
CA HIS A 44 -2.44 -14.54 7.33
C HIS A 44 -1.46 -13.94 8.35
N ALA A 45 -0.30 -13.46 7.90
CA ALA A 45 0.71 -12.82 8.74
C ALA A 45 0.47 -11.30 8.95
N ILE A 46 -0.62 -10.75 8.39
CA ILE A 46 -0.94 -9.31 8.38
C ILE A 46 0.27 -8.44 7.96
N PRO A 47 0.78 -8.58 6.71
CA PRO A 47 1.86 -7.73 6.25
C PRO A 47 1.49 -6.25 6.33
N ALA A 48 2.42 -5.40 6.82
CA ALA A 48 2.20 -3.95 6.85
C ALA A 48 2.06 -3.32 5.45
N CYS A 49 2.60 -3.99 4.42
CA CYS A 49 2.54 -3.54 3.04
C CYS A 49 1.14 -3.81 2.44
N CYS A 50 0.37 -2.73 2.27
CA CYS A 50 -1.03 -2.77 1.85
C CYS A 50 -1.25 -2.22 0.43
N ASP A 51 -0.19 -2.01 -0.36
CA ASP A 51 -0.29 -1.51 -1.74
C ASP A 51 -0.53 -2.62 -2.78
N CYS A 52 -0.96 -3.81 -2.34
CA CYS A 52 -1.29 -4.98 -3.17
C CYS A 52 -2.26 -4.62 -4.30
N PRO A 53 -1.93 -4.87 -5.58
CA PRO A 53 -2.80 -4.52 -6.71
C PRO A 53 -4.23 -5.06 -6.60
N VAL A 54 -5.22 -4.23 -6.93
CA VAL A 54 -6.65 -4.61 -6.93
C VAL A 54 -6.92 -5.84 -7.81
N GLY A 55 -6.15 -6.02 -8.89
CA GLY A 55 -6.26 -7.21 -9.73
C GLY A 55 -5.96 -8.51 -8.99
N ILE A 56 -4.94 -8.51 -8.12
CA ILE A 56 -4.57 -9.68 -7.29
C ILE A 56 -5.66 -9.92 -6.25
N LEU A 57 -6.12 -8.87 -5.56
CA LEU A 57 -7.18 -8.99 -4.55
C LEU A 57 -8.47 -9.62 -5.10
N LYS A 58 -8.79 -9.38 -6.37
CA LYS A 58 -9.97 -9.95 -7.05
C LYS A 58 -9.85 -11.43 -7.39
N LEU A 59 -8.63 -11.98 -7.41
CA LEU A 59 -8.38 -13.40 -7.69
C LEU A 59 -8.49 -14.28 -6.44
N LEU A 60 -8.52 -13.67 -5.25
CA LEU A 60 -8.45 -14.39 -3.99
C LEU A 60 -9.79 -15.05 -3.66
N THR A 61 -9.73 -16.30 -3.21
CA THR A 61 -10.89 -17.04 -2.72
C THR A 61 -11.38 -16.40 -1.40
N PRO A 62 -12.69 -16.34 -1.14
CA PRO A 62 -13.21 -16.01 0.18
C PRO A 62 -12.58 -16.91 1.26
N THR A 63 -12.30 -16.35 2.44
CA THR A 63 -11.69 -17.06 3.57
C THR A 63 -12.33 -16.60 4.86
N ASP A 64 -12.38 -17.48 5.86
CA ASP A 64 -12.83 -17.16 7.22
C ASP A 64 -11.69 -16.69 8.14
N ASP A 65 -10.45 -16.71 7.64
CA ASP A 65 -9.29 -16.24 8.39
C ASP A 65 -9.37 -14.73 8.67
N GLN A 66 -9.33 -14.37 9.94
CA GLN A 66 -9.51 -12.98 10.39
C GLN A 66 -8.33 -12.09 9.94
N ASN A 67 -7.11 -12.63 9.96
CA ASN A 67 -5.90 -11.89 9.62
C ASN A 67 -5.86 -11.58 8.12
N ALA A 68 -6.14 -12.58 7.28
CA ALA A 68 -6.25 -12.45 5.83
C ALA A 68 -7.32 -11.42 5.45
N ASN A 69 -8.52 -11.52 6.05
CA ASN A 69 -9.59 -10.58 5.80
C ASN A 69 -9.24 -9.15 6.25
N GLN A 70 -8.57 -9.00 7.39
CA GLN A 70 -8.09 -7.70 7.86
C GLN A 70 -7.06 -7.10 6.91
N TRP A 71 -6.10 -7.89 6.43
CA TRP A 71 -5.11 -7.43 5.47
C TRP A 71 -5.73 -7.01 4.13
N ARG A 72 -6.66 -7.81 3.59
CA ARG A 72 -7.43 -7.47 2.36
C ARG A 72 -8.21 -6.15 2.53
N LYS A 73 -8.81 -5.92 3.70
CA LYS A 73 -9.50 -4.66 4.04
C LYS A 73 -8.55 -3.47 4.11
N ASN A 74 -7.35 -3.66 4.67
CA ASN A 74 -6.32 -2.61 4.68
C ASN A 74 -5.91 -2.25 3.25
N CYS A 75 -5.70 -3.26 2.38
CA CYS A 75 -5.40 -3.03 0.97
C CYS A 75 -6.53 -2.26 0.24
N ALA A 76 -7.78 -2.62 0.48
CA ALA A 76 -8.93 -1.91 -0.09
C ALA A 76 -8.98 -0.43 0.37
N THR A 77 -8.67 -0.18 1.65
CA THR A 77 -8.59 1.17 2.22
C THR A 77 -7.48 1.98 1.57
N TYR A 78 -6.29 1.40 1.39
CA TYR A 78 -5.17 2.02 0.69
C TYR A 78 -5.57 2.48 -0.72
N HIS A 79 -6.22 1.61 -1.51
CA HIS A 79 -6.64 1.98 -2.87
C HIS A 79 -7.73 3.05 -2.88
N ARG A 80 -8.67 3.02 -1.93
CA ARG A 80 -9.67 4.08 -1.79
C ARG A 80 -9.01 5.43 -1.50
N ALA A 81 -8.07 5.47 -0.55
CA ALA A 81 -7.31 6.68 -0.23
C ALA A 81 -6.51 7.18 -1.45
N LYS A 82 -5.86 6.26 -2.18
CA LYS A 82 -5.11 6.59 -3.41
C LYS A 82 -5.98 7.23 -4.48
N GLN A 83 -7.22 6.77 -4.67
CA GLN A 83 -8.18 7.37 -5.61
C GLN A 83 -8.65 8.74 -5.15
N LEU A 84 -9.00 8.90 -3.87
CA LEU A 84 -9.41 10.19 -3.31
C LEU A 84 -8.30 11.24 -3.45
N LEU A 85 -7.06 10.86 -3.14
CA LEU A 85 -5.89 11.70 -3.31
C LEU A 85 -5.71 12.12 -4.78
N LYS A 86 -5.89 11.20 -5.74
CA LYS A 86 -5.82 11.52 -7.17
C LYS A 86 -6.89 12.53 -7.59
N GLN A 87 -8.09 12.40 -7.05
CA GLN A 87 -9.19 13.32 -7.33
C GLN A 87 -8.96 14.70 -6.73
N ALA A 88 -8.46 14.77 -5.50
CA ALA A 88 -8.12 16.02 -4.82
C ALA A 88 -6.97 16.76 -5.51
N GLU A 89 -5.90 16.06 -5.90
CA GLU A 89 -4.78 16.58 -6.70
C GLU A 89 -5.29 17.21 -8.01
N LYS A 90 -6.26 16.59 -8.68
CA LYS A 90 -6.82 17.10 -9.94
C LYS A 90 -7.68 18.34 -9.75
N ASN A 91 -8.43 18.40 -8.65
CA ASN A 91 -9.38 19.47 -8.40
C ASN A 91 -8.74 20.71 -7.76
N GLY A 92 -7.54 20.57 -7.20
CA GLY A 92 -6.88 21.61 -6.41
C GLY A 92 -7.49 21.75 -5.01
N ASN A 93 -7.87 20.61 -4.40
CA ASN A 93 -8.59 20.57 -3.12
C ASN A 93 -7.64 20.27 -1.96
N THR A 94 -7.95 20.81 -0.78
CA THR A 94 -7.26 20.47 0.47
C THR A 94 -7.71 19.11 1.00
N ILE A 95 -6.77 18.31 1.53
CA ILE A 95 -7.07 17.04 2.21
C ILE A 95 -6.54 17.13 3.64
N ASN A 96 -7.38 16.93 4.65
CA ASN A 96 -6.89 16.83 6.02
C ASN A 96 -6.16 15.50 6.20
N ALA A 97 -4.87 15.54 6.53
CA ALA A 97 -4.09 14.37 6.87
C ALA A 97 -3.51 14.55 8.27
N CYS A 98 -3.94 13.69 9.19
CA CYS A 98 -3.38 13.54 10.54
C CYS A 98 -2.99 14.88 11.20
N HIS A 99 -3.99 15.72 11.51
CA HIS A 99 -3.87 17.01 12.21
C HIS A 99 -3.24 18.16 11.41
N HIS A 100 -3.00 18.02 10.10
CA HIS A 100 -2.56 19.11 9.23
C HIS A 100 -3.33 19.12 7.91
N ASP A 101 -3.55 20.32 7.37
CA ASP A 101 -4.22 20.51 6.08
C ASP A 101 -3.21 20.38 4.93
N LEU A 102 -3.41 19.41 4.03
CA LEU A 102 -2.60 19.27 2.82
C LEU A 102 -3.19 20.14 1.71
N PHE A 103 -2.47 21.17 1.26
CA PHE A 103 -2.87 22.00 0.14
C PHE A 103 -2.30 21.47 -1.18
N PHE A 104 -3.17 21.30 -2.17
CA PHE A 104 -2.77 20.89 -3.52
C PHE A 104 -3.04 22.05 -4.49
N ASP A 105 -2.03 22.83 -4.83
CA ASP A 105 -2.14 23.84 -5.89
C ASP A 105 -2.11 23.17 -7.29
N LYS A 106 -2.93 23.68 -8.21
CA LYS A 106 -3.14 23.09 -9.54
C LYS A 106 -1.85 23.13 -10.35
N GLY A 107 -1.22 21.98 -10.49
CA GLY A 107 0.02 21.83 -11.28
C GLY A 107 1.31 21.95 -10.47
N CYS A 108 1.24 22.24 -9.17
CA CYS A 108 2.41 22.28 -8.29
C CYS A 108 2.72 20.91 -7.68
N LYS A 109 4.01 20.55 -7.65
CA LYS A 109 4.48 19.30 -7.05
C LYS A 109 4.53 19.44 -5.52
N LYS A 110 3.42 19.05 -4.88
CA LYS A 110 3.30 18.44 -3.53
C LYS A 110 4.05 19.14 -2.40
N TRP A 111 3.43 20.18 -1.84
CA TRP A 111 3.87 20.81 -0.60
C TRP A 111 2.79 20.62 0.48
N LEU A 112 3.17 20.16 1.67
CA LEU A 112 2.36 20.23 2.88
C LEU A 112 2.68 21.57 3.52
N GLU A 113 1.70 22.46 3.61
CA GLU A 113 1.87 23.76 4.29
C GLU A 113 1.30 23.65 5.70
N THR A 114 2.15 23.82 6.70
CA THR A 114 1.73 24.09 8.09
C THR A 114 1.71 25.60 8.33
N ASP A 115 1.21 26.04 9.49
CA ASP A 115 1.11 27.47 9.87
C ASP A 115 2.42 28.28 9.74
N ASN A 116 3.59 27.65 9.48
CA ASN A 116 4.85 28.35 9.27
C ASN A 116 5.84 27.70 8.27
N GLN A 117 5.57 26.53 7.67
CA GLN A 117 6.54 25.85 6.77
C GLN A 117 5.88 25.00 5.69
N SER A 118 6.49 24.95 4.51
CA SER A 118 6.08 24.11 3.38
C SER A 118 7.05 22.94 3.20
N TYR A 119 6.55 21.70 3.18
CA TYR A 119 7.37 20.48 3.08
C TYR A 119 7.01 19.65 1.85
N TYR A 120 8.00 19.03 1.20
CA TYR A 120 7.72 18.05 0.15
C TYR A 120 7.25 16.73 0.75
N VAL A 121 6.07 16.24 0.34
CA VAL A 121 5.54 14.95 0.82
C VAL A 121 5.32 13.97 -0.34
N ARG A 122 5.89 12.77 -0.22
CA ARG A 122 5.66 11.72 -1.23
C ARG A 122 4.28 11.13 -1.07
N ARG A 123 3.68 10.75 -2.20
CA ARG A 123 2.34 10.11 -2.23
C ARG A 123 2.26 8.87 -1.33
N LYS A 124 3.34 8.09 -1.28
CA LYS A 124 3.41 6.85 -0.50
C LYS A 124 3.39 7.15 1.00
N ASP A 125 4.13 8.15 1.46
CA ASP A 125 4.17 8.57 2.86
C ASP A 125 2.79 9.05 3.37
N ILE A 126 2.01 9.74 2.51
CA ILE A 126 0.62 10.13 2.82
C ILE A 126 -0.29 8.90 2.99
N LEU A 127 -0.10 7.88 2.16
CA LEU A 127 -0.95 6.68 2.17
C LEU A 127 -0.56 5.69 3.29
N ASP A 128 0.71 5.68 3.68
CA ASP A 128 1.26 4.80 4.70
C ASP A 128 1.18 5.42 6.12
N ASN A 129 0.56 6.61 6.27
CA ASN A 129 0.42 7.39 7.52
C ASN A 129 1.75 7.75 8.23
N ASN A 130 2.89 7.63 7.54
CA ASN A 130 4.22 7.93 8.07
C ASN A 130 4.70 9.28 7.51
N PHE A 131 4.25 10.38 8.10
CA PHE A 131 4.84 11.69 7.82
C PHE A 131 6.20 11.80 8.52
N ILE A 132 7.29 11.58 7.78
CA ILE A 132 8.63 12.00 8.19
C ILE A 132 8.81 13.44 7.73
N VAL A 133 8.85 14.37 8.69
CA VAL A 133 9.26 15.76 8.47
C VAL A 133 10.76 15.76 8.23
N ILE A 134 11.20 16.08 7.01
CA ILE A 134 12.61 16.40 6.74
C ILE A 134 12.68 17.92 6.75
N ALA A 135 13.32 18.47 7.79
CA ALA A 135 13.61 19.89 7.97
C ALA A 135 14.82 20.32 7.12
#